data_AF-A0A1Q4DZZ8-F1
#
_entry.id   AF-A0A1Q4DZZ8-F1
#
_cell.length_a   1.000
_cell.length_b   1.000
_cell.length_c   1.000
_cell.angle_alpha   90.00
_cell.angle_beta   90.00
_cell.angle_gamma   90.00
#
_symmetry.space_group_name_H-M   'P 1'
#
loop_
_entity.id
_entity.type
_entity.pdbx_description
1 polymer ?
#
loop_
_entity_poly.entity_id
_entity_poly.type
_entity_poly.pdbx_seq_one_letter_code
_entity_poly.pdbx_strand_id
1 'polypeptide(L)'
;MKRTVAGAALLAVVLGGCSAPSPSPAPAPTPTSAAAPTSAAPTSDDQLCGRSAELATNIRNAAHILDIGPVLPAAIPLLFLASRQMAAQGGIISPALGQASTELVAAIDDLDAQSKAGSTAAEPTMEKPIQYDTKRLMVATAGFERACASR
;
A
#
# COMPACT_ATOMS: atom_id res chain seq x y z
N MET A 1 46.02 3.23 3.87
CA MET A 1 46.85 2.04 4.18
C MET A 1 46.27 0.89 3.34
N LYS A 2 46.89 0.49 2.22
CA LYS A 2 47.80 -0.67 2.10
C LYS A 2 47.18 -1.91 2.80
N ARG A 3 46.85 -3.05 2.16
CA ARG A 3 47.55 -3.78 1.09
C ARG A 3 46.80 -5.08 0.68
N THR A 4 46.88 -5.44 -0.63
CA THR A 4 47.23 -6.78 -1.23
C THR A 4 46.21 -7.94 -1.06
N VAL A 5 45.60 -8.55 -2.09
CA VAL A 5 46.05 -9.36 -3.28
C VAL A 5 46.74 -10.69 -2.94
N ALA A 6 46.44 -11.71 -3.76
CA ALA A 6 47.06 -13.04 -3.95
C ALA A 6 46.31 -14.19 -3.26
N GLY A 7 46.02 -15.32 -3.90
CA GLY A 7 46.51 -15.82 -5.19
C GLY A 7 46.85 -17.29 -5.08
N ALA A 8 46.21 -18.09 -5.94
CA ALA A 8 46.67 -19.34 -6.55
C ALA A 8 47.04 -20.59 -5.73
N ALA A 9 46.43 -21.68 -6.20
CA ALA A 9 46.99 -23.02 -6.45
C ALA A 9 47.33 -23.93 -5.25
N LEU A 10 46.82 -25.17 -5.32
CA LEU A 10 47.68 -26.34 -5.57
C LEU A 10 46.84 -27.60 -5.81
N LEU A 11 47.15 -28.26 -6.94
CA LEU A 11 46.85 -29.67 -7.19
C LEU A 11 47.56 -30.54 -6.16
N ALA A 12 46.87 -31.54 -5.62
CA ALA A 12 47.49 -32.72 -5.07
C ALA A 12 46.63 -33.95 -5.42
N VAL A 13 47.07 -34.63 -6.48
CA VAL A 13 46.70 -36.01 -6.80
C VAL A 13 47.26 -36.92 -5.72
N VAL A 14 46.40 -37.71 -5.08
CA VAL A 14 46.82 -38.85 -4.25
C VAL A 14 46.16 -40.09 -4.82
N LEU A 15 46.96 -40.94 -5.47
CA LEU A 15 46.64 -42.34 -5.72
C LEU A 15 46.83 -43.12 -4.42
N GLY A 16 45.85 -43.95 -4.04
CA GLY A 16 46.07 -45.02 -3.08
C GLY A 16 44.79 -45.52 -2.42
N GLY A 17 44.46 -46.79 -2.63
CA GLY A 17 43.50 -47.52 -1.79
C GLY A 17 42.40 -48.23 -2.55
N CYS A 18 42.69 -49.42 -3.05
CA CYS A 18 41.70 -50.39 -3.50
C CYS A 18 40.96 -50.96 -2.28
N SER A 19 39.65 -50.76 -2.16
CA SER A 19 38.78 -51.50 -1.23
C SER A 19 37.36 -51.50 -1.79
N ALA A 20 36.83 -52.70 -2.05
CA ALA A 20 35.50 -52.91 -2.60
C ALA A 20 34.41 -52.48 -1.60
N PRO A 21 33.41 -51.66 -2.00
CA PRO A 21 32.30 -51.34 -1.12
C PRO A 21 31.32 -52.51 -1.01
N SER A 22 30.91 -52.79 0.22
CA SER A 22 29.82 -53.70 0.59
C SER A 22 28.51 -53.32 -0.13
N PRO A 23 27.65 -54.28 -0.52
CA PRO A 23 26.36 -53.96 -1.14
C PRO A 23 25.50 -53.11 -0.20
N SER A 24 25.15 -51.90 -0.67
CA SER A 24 24.27 -50.97 0.05
C SER A 24 22.84 -51.55 0.12
N PRO A 25 22.15 -51.46 1.27
CA PRO A 25 20.75 -51.84 1.37
C PRO A 25 19.89 -50.96 0.45
N ALA A 26 18.82 -51.56 -0.09
CA ALA A 26 17.91 -50.92 -1.02
C ALA A 26 17.34 -49.60 -0.45
N PRO A 27 17.19 -48.55 -1.27
CA PRO A 27 16.66 -47.27 -0.83
C PRO A 27 15.23 -47.45 -0.29
N ALA A 28 15.01 -46.95 0.93
CA ALA A 28 13.69 -46.87 1.53
C ALA A 28 12.76 -45.99 0.66
N PRO A 29 11.44 -46.29 0.62
CA PRO A 29 10.49 -45.51 -0.17
C PRO A 29 10.51 -44.04 0.25
N THR A 30 10.75 -43.16 -0.72
CA THR A 30 10.75 -41.71 -0.55
C THR A 30 9.36 -41.27 -0.07
N PRO A 31 9.24 -40.50 1.02
CA PRO A 31 7.95 -39.96 1.43
C PRO A 31 7.43 -39.03 0.33
N THR A 32 6.22 -39.29 -0.15
CA THR A 32 5.50 -38.37 -1.04
C THR A 32 5.32 -37.04 -0.32
N SER A 33 5.91 -35.97 -0.84
CA SER A 33 5.65 -34.61 -0.35
C SER A 33 4.16 -34.32 -0.42
N ALA A 34 3.54 -34.04 0.73
CA ALA A 34 2.18 -33.54 0.77
C ALA A 34 2.09 -32.24 -0.05
N ALA A 35 1.03 -32.11 -0.84
CA ALA A 35 0.77 -30.90 -1.61
C ALA A 35 0.77 -29.68 -0.68
N ALA A 36 1.61 -28.68 -0.99
CA ALA A 36 1.61 -27.41 -0.28
C ALA A 36 0.22 -26.76 -0.42
N PRO A 37 -0.31 -26.10 0.62
CA PRO A 37 -1.58 -25.39 0.51
C PRO A 37 -1.45 -24.31 -0.56
N THR A 38 -2.32 -24.38 -1.57
CA THR A 38 -2.44 -23.33 -2.58
C THR A 38 -2.92 -22.05 -1.91
N SER A 39 -2.09 -21.00 -1.89
CA SER A 39 -2.51 -19.68 -1.43
C SER A 39 -3.68 -19.19 -2.30
N ALA A 40 -4.78 -18.79 -1.67
CA ALA A 40 -5.88 -18.15 -2.38
C ALA A 40 -5.39 -16.83 -3.02
N ALA A 41 -5.94 -16.51 -4.20
CA ALA A 41 -5.65 -15.24 -4.85
C ALA A 41 -6.15 -14.07 -3.97
N PRO A 42 -5.42 -12.94 -3.91
CA PRO A 42 -5.83 -11.78 -3.12
C PRO A 42 -7.15 -11.24 -3.65
N THR A 43 -8.10 -11.01 -2.75
CA THR A 43 -9.37 -10.36 -3.07
C THR A 43 -9.15 -8.87 -3.33
N SER A 44 -10.10 -8.19 -3.99
CA SER A 44 -10.06 -6.73 -4.17
C SER A 44 -9.92 -5.99 -2.84
N ASP A 45 -10.48 -6.57 -1.80
CA ASP A 45 -10.43 -6.04 -0.45
C ASP A 45 -9.03 -6.11 0.18
N ASP A 46 -8.31 -7.22 -0.06
CA ASP A 46 -6.93 -7.39 0.39
C ASP A 46 -6.00 -6.37 -0.29
N GLN A 47 -6.24 -6.09 -1.57
CA GLN A 47 -5.48 -5.08 -2.31
C GLN A 47 -5.76 -3.67 -1.79
N LEU A 48 -7.02 -3.36 -1.51
CA LEU A 48 -7.43 -2.05 -0.98
C LEU A 48 -6.86 -1.83 0.42
N CYS A 49 -6.97 -2.81 1.30
CA CYS A 49 -6.47 -2.72 2.66
C CYS A 49 -4.94 -2.82 2.76
N GLY A 50 -4.29 -3.51 1.83
CA GLY A 50 -2.82 -3.53 1.71
C GLY A 50 -2.20 -2.15 1.43
N ARG A 51 -2.98 -1.20 0.89
CA ARG A 51 -2.55 0.20 0.65
C ARG A 51 -3.12 1.21 1.64
N SER A 52 -3.91 0.76 2.61
CA SER A 52 -4.66 1.64 3.53
C SER A 52 -3.75 2.56 4.36
N ALA A 53 -2.60 2.07 4.82
CA ALA A 53 -1.66 2.86 5.62
C ALA A 53 -1.01 4.00 4.80
N GLU A 54 -0.65 3.74 3.55
CA GLU A 54 -0.11 4.74 2.63
C GLU A 54 -1.16 5.79 2.30
N LEU A 55 -2.39 5.35 1.98
CA LEU A 55 -3.53 6.23 1.74
C LEU A 55 -3.79 7.16 2.93
N ALA A 56 -3.87 6.59 4.14
CA ALA A 56 -4.14 7.36 5.35
C ALA A 56 -3.00 8.35 5.67
N THR A 57 -1.75 7.96 5.42
CA THR A 57 -0.59 8.87 5.54
C THR A 57 -0.70 10.04 4.55
N ASN A 58 -1.01 9.77 3.28
CA ASN A 58 -1.19 10.81 2.27
C ASN A 58 -2.34 11.77 2.62
N ILE A 59 -3.47 11.24 3.11
CA ILE A 59 -4.61 12.04 3.53
C ILE A 59 -4.27 12.92 4.74
N ARG A 60 -3.60 12.36 5.77
CA ARG A 60 -3.16 13.13 6.94
C ARG A 60 -2.18 14.24 6.55
N ASN A 61 -1.22 13.94 5.67
CA ASN A 61 -0.27 14.94 5.16
C ASN A 61 -1.00 16.06 4.39
N ALA A 62 -1.96 15.71 3.54
CA ALA A 62 -2.78 16.68 2.83
C ALA A 62 -3.61 17.54 3.80
N ALA A 63 -4.25 16.92 4.79
CA ALA A 63 -5.01 17.64 5.80
C ALA A 63 -4.13 18.57 6.64
N HIS A 64 -2.92 18.14 6.99
CA HIS A 64 -1.95 18.99 7.68
C HIS A 64 -1.56 20.21 6.85
N ILE A 65 -1.32 20.04 5.55
CA ILE A 65 -1.03 21.16 4.63
C ILE A 65 -2.23 22.14 4.58
N LEU A 66 -3.45 21.62 4.51
CA LEU A 66 -4.68 22.41 4.51
C LEU A 66 -4.92 23.17 5.82
N ASP A 67 -4.41 22.64 6.94
CA ASP A 67 -4.56 23.24 8.27
C ASP A 67 -3.48 24.31 8.56
N ILE A 68 -2.27 24.13 8.02
CA ILE A 68 -1.15 25.08 8.18
C ILE A 68 -1.43 26.40 7.46
N GLY A 69 -2.09 26.34 6.30
CA GLY A 69 -2.20 27.52 5.47
C GLY A 69 -3.24 27.37 4.38
N PRO A 70 -3.67 28.50 3.83
CA PRO A 70 -4.77 28.50 2.89
C PRO A 70 -4.26 27.98 1.53
N VAL A 71 -5.01 27.07 0.90
CA VAL A 71 -4.57 26.32 -0.28
C VAL A 71 -5.39 26.71 -1.51
N LEU A 72 -4.76 26.66 -2.69
CA LEU A 72 -5.42 26.91 -3.97
C LEU A 72 -6.55 25.89 -4.21
N PRO A 73 -7.77 26.34 -4.55
CA PRO A 73 -8.91 25.50 -4.93
C PRO A 73 -8.57 24.35 -5.89
N ALA A 74 -7.74 24.65 -6.88
CA ALA A 74 -7.32 23.70 -7.91
C ALA A 74 -6.45 22.53 -7.40
N ALA A 75 -5.84 22.64 -6.22
CA ALA A 75 -4.99 21.60 -5.67
C ALA A 75 -5.79 20.44 -5.05
N ILE A 76 -7.01 20.68 -4.57
CA ILE A 76 -7.87 19.68 -3.93
C ILE A 76 -8.15 18.46 -4.83
N PRO A 77 -8.64 18.61 -6.08
CA PRO A 77 -8.90 17.44 -6.93
C PRO A 77 -7.62 16.66 -7.25
N LEU A 78 -6.46 17.32 -7.33
CA LEU A 78 -5.17 16.66 -7.57
C LEU A 78 -4.70 15.86 -6.35
N LEU A 79 -4.84 16.41 -5.14
CA LEU A 79 -4.43 15.76 -3.88
C LEU A 79 -5.20 14.47 -3.61
N PHE A 80 -6.47 14.40 -4.03
CA PHE A 80 -7.36 13.28 -3.71
C PHE A 80 -7.74 12.39 -4.91
N LEU A 81 -7.07 12.55 -6.05
CA LEU A 81 -7.35 11.78 -7.26
C LEU A 81 -7.18 10.27 -7.02
N ALA A 82 -6.08 9.87 -6.37
CA ALA A 82 -5.79 8.47 -6.07
C ALA A 82 -6.85 7.84 -5.15
N SER A 83 -7.32 8.59 -4.14
CA SER A 83 -8.36 8.14 -3.21
C SER A 83 -9.69 7.90 -3.91
N ARG A 84 -10.08 8.80 -4.83
CA ARG A 84 -11.30 8.65 -5.65
C ARG A 84 -11.20 7.45 -6.59
N GLN A 85 -10.04 7.26 -7.23
CA GLN A 85 -9.80 6.10 -8.11
C GLN A 85 -9.89 4.78 -7.34
N MET A 86 -9.34 4.71 -6.12
CA MET A 86 -9.45 3.52 -5.28
C MET A 86 -10.89 3.27 -4.83
N ALA A 87 -11.66 4.30 -4.48
CA ALA A 87 -13.05 4.12 -4.12
C ALA A 87 -13.95 3.72 -5.32
N ALA A 88 -13.55 4.09 -6.54
CA ALA A 88 -14.23 3.69 -7.78
C ALA A 88 -13.85 2.28 -8.26
N GLN A 89 -12.78 1.68 -7.72
CA GLN A 89 -12.47 0.26 -7.97
C GLN A 89 -13.54 -0.59 -7.29
N GLY A 90 -14.51 -1.04 -8.08
CA GLY A 90 -15.58 -1.92 -7.63
C GLY A 90 -15.05 -3.27 -7.14
N GLY A 91 -15.97 -4.13 -6.67
CA GLY A 91 -15.62 -5.45 -6.16
C GLY A 91 -15.24 -5.47 -4.68
N ILE A 92 -15.59 -4.42 -3.93
CA ILE A 92 -15.52 -4.44 -2.46
C ILE A 92 -16.61 -5.40 -1.95
N ILE A 93 -16.20 -6.45 -1.24
CA ILE A 93 -17.13 -7.50 -0.79
C ILE A 93 -17.63 -7.22 0.63
N SER A 94 -16.82 -6.60 1.50
CA SER A 94 -17.27 -6.28 2.87
C SER A 94 -18.16 -5.04 2.89
N PRO A 95 -19.35 -5.12 3.51
CA PRO A 95 -20.24 -3.98 3.67
C PRO A 95 -19.61 -2.87 4.52
N ALA A 96 -18.81 -3.23 5.54
CA ALA A 96 -18.15 -2.24 6.40
C ALA A 96 -17.09 -1.44 5.64
N LEU A 97 -16.32 -2.11 4.77
CA LEU A 97 -15.32 -1.45 3.94
C LEU A 97 -15.98 -0.57 2.87
N GLY A 98 -17.09 -1.04 2.28
CA GLY A 98 -17.86 -0.26 1.30
C GLY A 98 -18.52 0.99 1.91
N GLN A 99 -19.02 0.89 3.15
CA GLN A 99 -19.54 2.07 3.85
C GLN A 99 -18.42 3.07 4.18
N ALA A 100 -17.28 2.58 4.68
CA ALA A 100 -16.15 3.44 5.03
C ALA A 100 -15.52 4.12 3.80
N SER A 101 -15.44 3.44 2.65
CA SER A 101 -14.97 4.05 1.41
C SER A 101 -15.94 5.12 0.89
N THR A 102 -17.25 4.88 1.01
CA THR A 102 -18.29 5.86 0.63
C THR A 102 -18.21 7.12 1.49
N GLU A 103 -18.06 6.99 2.81
CA GLU A 103 -17.88 8.13 3.72
C GLU A 103 -16.59 8.89 3.42
N LEU A 104 -15.50 8.19 3.07
CA LEU A 104 -14.25 8.83 2.66
C LEU A 104 -14.42 9.66 1.38
N VAL A 105 -15.11 9.12 0.37
CA VAL A 105 -15.42 9.87 -0.86
C VAL A 105 -16.31 11.07 -0.56
N ALA A 106 -17.34 10.90 0.26
CA ALA A 106 -18.25 11.98 0.63
C ALA A 106 -17.53 13.11 1.38
N ALA A 107 -16.50 12.81 2.18
CA ALA A 107 -15.66 13.81 2.82
C ALA A 107 -14.74 14.54 1.83
N ILE A 108 -14.24 13.85 0.81
CA ILE A 108 -13.45 14.48 -0.28
C ILE A 108 -14.34 15.36 -1.16
N ASP A 109 -15.57 14.93 -1.46
CA ASP A 109 -16.57 15.72 -2.20
C ASP A 109 -16.98 16.99 -1.43
N ASP A 110 -17.04 16.92 -0.10
CA ASP A 110 -17.29 18.09 0.74
C ASP A 110 -16.17 19.14 0.61
N LEU A 111 -14.90 18.71 0.61
CA LEU A 111 -13.76 19.61 0.36
C LEU A 111 -13.81 20.23 -1.04
N ASP A 112 -14.23 19.47 -2.06
CA ASP A 112 -14.44 19.99 -3.41
C ASP A 112 -15.60 21.00 -3.47
N ALA A 113 -16.68 20.75 -2.72
CA ALA A 113 -17.79 21.68 -2.59
C ALA A 113 -17.37 22.97 -1.87
N GLN A 114 -16.56 22.89 -0.81
CA GLN A 114 -15.97 24.06 -0.14
C GLN A 114 -15.07 24.86 -1.09
N SER A 115 -14.25 24.16 -1.88
CA SER A 115 -13.39 24.74 -2.92
C SER A 115 -14.21 25.54 -3.95
N LYS A 116 -15.31 24.96 -4.45
CA LYS A 116 -16.24 25.61 -5.38
C LYS A 116 -17.00 26.78 -4.75
N ALA A 117 -17.46 26.63 -3.51
CA ALA A 117 -18.20 27.67 -2.79
C ALA A 117 -17.36 28.91 -2.52
N GLY A 118 -16.05 28.75 -2.26
CA GLY A 118 -15.15 29.90 -2.11
C GLY A 118 -14.72 30.54 -3.44
N SER A 119 -15.08 29.96 -4.58
CA SER A 119 -14.72 30.42 -5.93
C SER A 119 -15.75 31.36 -6.57
N THR A 120 -16.80 31.79 -5.86
CA THR A 120 -17.99 32.46 -6.45
C THR A 120 -17.86 33.95 -6.77
N ALA A 121 -16.67 34.45 -7.14
CA ALA A 121 -16.52 35.81 -7.64
C ALA A 121 -15.87 35.79 -9.02
N ALA A 122 -16.33 36.66 -9.92
CA ALA A 122 -15.95 36.76 -11.33
C ALA A 122 -14.48 37.14 -11.60
N GLU A 123 -13.57 36.86 -10.68
CA GLU A 123 -12.14 37.08 -10.77
C GLU A 123 -11.43 35.73 -10.86
N PRO A 124 -10.34 35.62 -11.63
CA PRO A 124 -9.61 34.37 -11.79
C PRO A 124 -9.15 33.87 -10.42
N THR A 125 -9.75 32.74 -10.02
CA THR A 125 -9.59 31.77 -8.90
C THR A 125 -8.24 31.58 -8.18
N MET A 126 -7.24 32.43 -8.38
CA MET A 126 -5.90 32.32 -7.77
C MET A 126 -5.67 33.25 -6.58
N GLU A 127 -6.56 34.21 -6.29
CA GLU A 127 -6.18 35.34 -5.44
C GLU A 127 -6.55 35.19 -3.96
N LYS A 128 -7.58 34.40 -3.62
CA LYS A 128 -8.01 34.26 -2.22
C LYS A 128 -7.92 32.81 -1.75
N PRO A 129 -6.92 32.48 -0.93
CA PRO A 129 -6.74 31.13 -0.47
C PRO A 129 -7.82 30.83 0.61
N ILE A 130 -8.33 29.60 0.64
CA ILE A 130 -9.49 29.19 1.45
C ILE A 130 -9.02 28.29 2.61
N GLN A 131 -9.65 28.46 3.77
CA GLN A 131 -9.53 27.55 4.93
C GLN A 131 -10.55 26.41 4.76
N TYR A 132 -10.07 25.17 4.78
CA TYR A 132 -10.88 23.97 4.55
C TYR A 132 -11.17 23.25 5.87
N ASP A 133 -12.41 22.77 6.07
CA ASP A 133 -12.72 21.90 7.20
C ASP A 133 -12.27 20.46 6.91
N THR A 134 -11.11 20.09 7.46
CA THR A 134 -10.51 18.76 7.30
C THR A 134 -11.01 17.74 8.34
N LYS A 135 -11.83 18.14 9.33
CA LYS A 135 -12.25 17.25 10.42
C LYS A 135 -13.02 16.06 9.90
N ARG A 136 -13.96 16.29 8.97
CA ARG A 136 -14.77 15.22 8.37
C ARG A 136 -13.89 14.23 7.59
N LEU A 137 -12.88 14.73 6.87
CA LEU A 137 -11.90 13.90 6.17
C LEU A 137 -11.09 13.01 7.13
N MET A 138 -10.62 13.57 8.25
CA MET A 138 -9.88 12.80 9.26
C MET A 138 -10.73 11.73 9.93
N VAL A 139 -11.99 12.03 10.27
CA VAL A 139 -12.93 11.04 10.82
C VAL A 139 -13.20 9.91 9.83
N ALA A 140 -13.44 10.24 8.56
CA ALA A 140 -13.67 9.23 7.52
C ALA A 140 -12.44 8.34 7.28
N THR A 141 -11.24 8.93 7.27
CA THR A 141 -9.97 8.19 7.15
C THR A 141 -9.78 7.20 8.30
N ALA A 142 -10.04 7.62 9.54
CA ALA A 142 -9.98 6.72 10.70
C ALA A 142 -11.07 5.64 10.68
N GLY A 143 -12.23 5.91 10.06
CA GLY A 143 -13.26 4.90 9.79
C GLY A 143 -12.77 3.83 8.81
N PHE A 144 -12.12 4.26 7.73
CA PHE A 144 -11.55 3.38 6.73
C PHE A 144 -10.43 2.48 7.28
N GLU A 145 -9.50 3.02 8.06
CA GLU A 145 -8.44 2.24 8.70
C GLU A 145 -9.01 1.18 9.66
N ARG A 146 -10.04 1.54 10.45
CA ARG A 146 -10.72 0.57 11.33
C ARG A 146 -11.41 -0.53 10.54
N ALA A 147 -12.05 -0.20 9.42
CA ALA A 147 -12.67 -1.20 8.56
C ALA A 147 -11.63 -2.17 7.97
N CYS A 148 -10.46 -1.67 7.56
CA CYS A 148 -9.37 -2.52 7.10
C CYS A 148 -8.71 -3.35 8.19
N ALA A 149 -8.56 -2.81 9.42
CA ALA A 149 -8.00 -3.56 10.55
C ALA A 149 -8.92 -4.67 11.08
N SER A 150 -10.21 -4.62 10.74
CA SER A 150 -11.21 -5.61 11.15
C SER A 150 -11.37 -6.80 10.18
N ARG A 151 -10.56 -6.86 9.12
CA ARG A 151 -10.48 -7.99 8.20
C ARG A 151 -9.39 -8.96 8.59
#